data_AF-A0A0H4T3S5-F1
#
_entry.id   AF-A0A0H4T3S5-F1
#
_cell.length_a   1.000
_cell.length_b   1.000
_cell.length_c   1.000
_cell.angle_alpha   90.00
_cell.angle_beta   90.00
_cell.angle_gamma   90.00
#
_symmetry.space_group_name_H-M   'P 1'
#
loop_
_entity.id
_entity.type
_entity.pdbx_description
1 polymer ?
#
loop_
_entity_poly.entity_id
_entity_poly.type
_entity_poly.pdbx_seq_one_letter_code
_entity_poly.pdbx_strand_id
1 'polypeptide(L)'
;MVRFDPEKVGKFEVSSWKAHNEKNHKLLLTFLIQEHLELFGLSEGEARESLEPLIEATKYHDIREWGRATNSASEYYRKIKDATGMNFDNTKAAKLEVGWWKLHDELEKNLTNLNWQMRL
;
A
#
# COMPACT_ATOMS: atom_id res chain seq x y z
N MET A 1 22.75 0.63 8.15
CA MET A 1 21.74 -0.40 8.47
C MET A 1 20.52 0.35 8.98
N VAL A 2 19.38 0.23 8.28
CA VAL A 2 18.13 0.90 8.68
C VAL A 2 17.69 0.31 10.02
N ARG A 3 17.40 1.16 11.01
CA ARG A 3 16.87 0.71 12.29
C ARG A 3 15.36 0.61 12.15
N PHE A 4 14.86 -0.57 11.79
CA PHE A 4 13.43 -0.85 11.75
C PHE A 4 12.81 -0.62 13.13
N ASP A 5 11.83 0.29 13.20
CA ASP A 5 11.08 0.62 14.39
C ASP A 5 9.61 0.22 14.18
N PRO A 6 9.17 -0.95 14.70
CA PRO A 6 7.83 -1.45 14.45
C PRO A 6 6.73 -0.55 15.04
N GLU A 7 7.01 0.20 16.11
CA GLU A 7 6.04 1.12 16.71
C GLU A 7 5.75 2.30 15.78
N LYS A 8 6.80 2.84 15.13
CA LYS A 8 6.62 3.89 14.14
C LYS A 8 5.90 3.40 12.90
N VAL A 9 6.27 2.23 12.38
CA VAL A 9 5.63 1.64 11.20
C VAL A 9 4.14 1.45 11.47
N GLY A 10 3.77 0.78 12.57
CA GLY A 10 2.36 0.58 12.92
C GLY A 10 1.61 1.91 13.14
N LYS A 11 2.27 2.93 13.73
CA LYS A 11 1.69 4.27 13.84
C LYS A 11 1.40 4.89 12.48
N PHE A 12 2.33 4.79 11.53
CA PHE A 12 2.16 5.37 10.19
C PHE A 12 1.13 4.62 9.36
N GLU A 13 1.08 3.28 9.44
CA GLU A 13 0.03 2.45 8.83
C GLU A 13 -1.38 2.83 9.34
N VAL A 14 -1.57 2.95 10.65
CA VAL A 14 -2.87 3.36 11.22
C VAL A 14 -3.21 4.80 10.82
N SER A 15 -2.21 5.69 10.79
CA SER A 15 -2.41 7.10 10.43
C SER A 15 -2.74 7.26 8.93
N SER A 16 -2.12 6.48 8.05
CA SER A 16 -2.42 6.47 6.62
C SER A 16 -3.83 5.93 6.38
N TRP A 17 -4.23 4.85 7.06
CA TRP A 17 -5.59 4.32 7.03
C TRP A 17 -6.64 5.36 7.49
N LYS A 18 -6.39 6.05 8.61
CA LYS A 18 -7.28 7.11 9.09
C LYS A 18 -7.40 8.25 8.08
N ALA A 19 -6.28 8.72 7.55
CA ALA A 19 -6.27 9.79 6.55
C ALA A 19 -6.99 9.39 5.25
N HIS A 20 -6.89 8.13 4.82
CA HIS A 20 -7.63 7.58 3.68
C HIS A 20 -9.15 7.63 3.91
N ASN A 21 -9.63 7.21 5.09
CA ASN A 21 -11.04 7.24 5.44
C ASN A 21 -11.59 8.67 5.56
N GLU A 22 -10.80 9.59 6.11
CA GLU A 22 -11.12 11.02 6.21
C GLU A 22 -10.98 11.77 4.87
N LYS A 23 -10.56 11.10 3.79
CA LYS A 23 -10.28 11.71 2.47
C LYS A 23 -9.25 12.85 2.52
N ASN A 24 -8.35 12.81 3.50
CA ASN A 24 -7.28 13.79 3.64
C ASN A 24 -6.04 13.34 2.86
N HIS A 25 -6.05 13.56 1.55
CA HIS A 25 -4.98 13.10 0.65
C HIS A 25 -3.59 13.65 1.00
N LYS A 26 -3.52 14.87 1.55
CA LYS A 26 -2.24 15.47 1.96
C LYS A 26 -1.63 14.72 3.14
N LEU A 27 -2.42 14.41 4.17
CA LEU A 27 -1.97 13.60 5.30
C LEU A 27 -1.68 12.16 4.89
N LEU A 28 -2.51 11.58 4.02
CA LEU A 28 -2.30 10.23 3.49
C LEU A 28 -0.92 10.12 2.83
N LEU A 29 -0.59 11.01 1.89
CA LEU A 29 0.71 11.03 1.24
C LEU A 29 1.85 11.25 2.24
N THR A 30 1.64 12.11 3.23
CA THR A 30 2.65 12.36 4.28
C THR A 30 2.95 11.09 5.06
N PHE A 31 1.92 10.35 5.52
CA PHE A 31 2.12 9.13 6.30
C PHE A 31 2.68 7.99 5.46
N LEU A 32 2.26 7.83 4.20
CA LEU A 32 2.83 6.84 3.29
C LEU A 32 4.34 7.08 3.06
N ILE A 33 4.76 8.34 2.91
CA ILE A 33 6.19 8.68 2.80
C ILE A 33 6.93 8.29 4.09
N GLN A 34 6.42 8.68 5.26
CA GLN A 34 7.06 8.36 6.54
C GLN A 34 7.14 6.84 6.78
N GLU A 35 6.10 6.11 6.39
CA GLU A 35 6.07 4.65 6.43
C GLU A 35 7.18 4.04 5.57
N HIS A 36 7.38 4.53 4.35
CA HIS A 36 8.43 4.03 3.45
C HIS A 36 9.84 4.36 3.93
N LEU A 37 10.03 5.53 4.55
CA LEU A 37 11.28 5.91 5.21
C LEU A 37 11.63 4.92 6.32
N GLU A 38 10.67 4.50 7.15
CA GLU A 38 10.92 3.59 8.27
C GLU A 38 10.96 2.11 7.84
N LEU A 39 10.10 1.67 6.92
CA LEU A 39 10.03 0.28 6.44
C LEU A 39 11.26 -0.10 5.62
N PHE A 40 11.66 0.78 4.71
CA PHE A 40 12.63 0.46 3.66
C PHE A 40 13.92 1.29 3.77
N GLY A 41 13.95 2.34 4.60
CA GLY A 41 15.09 3.23 4.72
C GLY A 41 15.33 4.12 3.50
N LEU A 42 14.27 4.40 2.73
CA LEU A 42 14.34 5.25 1.55
C LEU A 42 14.57 6.70 1.94
N SER A 43 15.20 7.48 1.06
CA SER A 43 15.11 8.93 1.10
C SER A 43 13.69 9.39 0.78
N GLU A 44 13.36 10.64 1.13
CA GLU A 44 12.04 11.20 0.81
C GLU A 44 11.77 11.22 -0.72
N GLY A 45 12.80 11.46 -1.53
CA GLY A 45 12.69 11.42 -2.99
C GLY A 45 12.33 10.02 -3.49
N GLU A 46 13.08 9.01 -3.07
CA GLU A 46 12.84 7.60 -3.43
C GLU A 46 11.47 7.12 -2.95
N ALA A 47 11.06 7.51 -1.73
CA ALA A 47 9.74 7.20 -1.21
C ALA A 47 8.64 7.80 -2.11
N ARG A 48 8.74 9.08 -2.47
CA ARG A 48 7.79 9.74 -3.37
C ARG A 48 7.73 9.07 -4.75
N GLU A 49 8.88 8.76 -5.34
CA GLU A 49 8.97 8.10 -6.64
C GLU A 49 8.42 6.67 -6.60
N SER A 50 8.61 5.95 -5.50
CA SER A 50 8.05 4.61 -5.32
C SER A 50 6.53 4.64 -5.19
N LEU A 51 5.97 5.66 -4.53
CA LEU A 51 4.53 5.74 -4.28
C LEU A 51 3.70 6.05 -5.53
N GLU A 52 4.26 6.65 -6.58
CA GLU A 52 3.54 6.97 -7.82
C GLU A 52 2.86 5.75 -8.47
N PRO A 53 3.58 4.65 -8.79
CA PRO A 53 2.94 3.43 -9.32
C PRO A 53 2.00 2.76 -8.32
N LEU A 54 2.21 2.90 -7.00
CA LEU A 54 1.27 2.38 -6.00
C LEU A 54 -0.07 3.16 -6.06
N ILE A 55 -0.01 4.49 -6.15
CA ILE A 55 -1.19 5.35 -6.34
C ILE A 55 -1.91 5.02 -7.65
N GLU A 56 -1.17 4.69 -8.70
CA GLU A 56 -1.77 4.23 -9.96
C GLU A 56 -2.46 2.88 -9.79
N ALA A 57 -1.82 1.94 -9.09
CA ALA A 57 -2.39 0.63 -8.79
C ALA A 57 -3.71 0.73 -8.03
N THR A 58 -3.80 1.63 -7.04
CA THR A 58 -5.05 1.87 -6.29
C THR A 58 -6.16 2.43 -7.18
N LYS A 59 -5.86 3.30 -8.15
CA LYS A 59 -6.86 3.79 -9.12
C LYS A 59 -7.42 2.65 -9.99
N TYR A 60 -6.57 1.70 -10.38
CA TYR A 60 -7.03 0.51 -11.12
C TYR A 60 -7.79 -0.47 -10.24
N HIS A 61 -7.44 -0.58 -8.95
CA HIS A 61 -8.24 -1.31 -7.96
C HIS A 61 -9.66 -0.72 -7.83
N ASP A 62 -9.79 0.60 -7.73
CA ASP A 62 -11.09 1.29 -7.63
C ASP A 62 -12.05 0.93 -8.77
N ILE A 63 -11.53 0.70 -9.98
CA ILE A 63 -12.33 0.30 -11.15
C ILE A 63 -12.24 -1.20 -11.48
N ARG A 64 -11.63 -2.00 -10.60
CA ARG A 64 -11.52 -3.47 -10.70
C ARG A 64 -10.76 -3.97 -11.94
N GLU A 65 -9.83 -3.16 -12.44
CA GLU A 65 -8.88 -3.50 -13.52
C GLU A 65 -7.66 -4.25 -12.95
N TRP A 66 -7.88 -5.46 -12.44
CA TRP A 66 -6.90 -6.22 -11.64
C TRP A 66 -5.54 -6.44 -12.32
N GLY A 67 -5.53 -6.65 -13.64
CA GLY A 67 -4.29 -6.83 -14.40
C GLY A 67 -3.45 -5.55 -14.41
N ARG A 68 -4.09 -4.39 -14.59
CA ARG A 68 -3.41 -3.08 -14.56
C ARG A 68 -2.96 -2.73 -13.14
N ALA A 69 -3.79 -3.01 -12.14
CA ALA A 69 -3.42 -2.86 -10.73
C ALA A 69 -2.17 -3.69 -10.39
N THR A 70 -2.12 -4.95 -10.84
CA THR A 70 -0.96 -5.84 -10.61
C THR A 70 0.29 -5.32 -11.32
N ASN A 71 0.17 -4.81 -12.55
CA ASN A 71 1.31 -4.27 -13.29
C ASN A 71 1.88 -3.02 -12.61
N SER A 72 1.03 -2.07 -12.20
CA SER A 72 1.48 -0.87 -11.48
C SER A 72 2.04 -1.24 -10.09
N ALA A 73 1.44 -2.18 -9.35
CA ALA A 73 2.02 -2.66 -8.09
C ALA A 73 3.37 -3.37 -8.29
N SER A 74 3.56 -4.08 -9.41
CA SER A 74 4.85 -4.70 -9.75
C SER A 74 5.95 -3.66 -10.00
N GLU A 75 5.59 -2.53 -10.62
CA GLU A 75 6.47 -1.38 -10.82
C GLU A 75 6.81 -0.68 -9.49
N TYR A 76 5.84 -0.55 -8.58
CA TYR A 76 6.07 -0.10 -7.21
C TYR A 76 7.13 -0.96 -6.51
N TYR A 77 6.91 -2.27 -6.47
CA TYR A 77 7.85 -3.20 -5.84
C TYR A 77 9.21 -3.24 -6.54
N ARG A 78 9.28 -3.02 -7.86
CA ARG A 78 10.54 -2.87 -8.58
C ARG A 78 11.32 -1.66 -8.07
N LYS A 79 10.68 -0.50 -7.88
CA LYS A 79 11.33 0.70 -7.33
C LYS A 79 11.85 0.48 -5.90
N ILE A 80 11.09 -0.20 -5.04
CA ILE A 80 11.55 -0.60 -3.70
C ILE A 80 12.78 -1.50 -3.80
N LYS A 81 12.72 -2.52 -4.66
CA LYS A 81 13.83 -3.44 -4.90
C LYS A 81 15.10 -2.72 -5.34
N ASP A 82 14.99 -1.82 -6.30
CA ASP A 82 16.12 -1.09 -6.87
C ASP A 82 16.74 -0.13 -5.84
N ALA A 83 15.93 0.56 -5.04
CA ALA A 83 16.42 1.50 -4.03
C ALA A 83 17.04 0.81 -2.80
N THR A 84 16.52 -0.36 -2.41
CA THR A 84 16.97 -1.07 -1.20
C THR A 84 18.03 -2.13 -1.46
N GLY A 85 18.17 -2.60 -2.69
CA GLY A 85 18.98 -3.77 -3.04
C GLY A 85 18.44 -5.10 -2.47
N MET A 86 17.21 -5.12 -1.95
CA MET A 86 16.58 -6.34 -1.44
C MET A 86 16.40 -7.37 -2.57
N ASN A 87 16.53 -8.65 -2.25
CA ASN A 87 16.35 -9.71 -3.24
C ASN A 87 14.98 -10.38 -3.09
N PHE A 88 14.02 -9.93 -3.89
CA PHE A 88 12.70 -10.54 -3.99
C PHE A 88 12.14 -10.47 -5.41
N ASP A 89 11.08 -11.25 -5.67
CA ASP A 89 10.31 -11.21 -6.91
C ASP A 89 9.20 -10.15 -6.78
N ASN A 90 9.41 -9.00 -7.41
CA ASN A 90 8.47 -7.87 -7.39
C ASN A 90 7.12 -8.22 -8.05
N THR A 91 7.12 -9.09 -9.06
CA THR A 91 5.87 -9.52 -9.71
C THR A 91 5.08 -10.45 -8.79
N LYS A 92 5.76 -11.34 -8.05
CA LYS A 92 5.11 -12.19 -7.06
C LYS A 92 4.57 -11.37 -5.88
N ALA A 93 5.32 -10.38 -5.39
CA ALA A 93 4.86 -9.47 -4.33
C ALA A 93 3.58 -8.72 -4.76
N ALA A 94 3.59 -8.14 -5.95
CA ALA A 94 2.42 -7.45 -6.52
C ALA A 94 1.19 -8.35 -6.64
N LYS A 95 1.36 -9.59 -7.10
CA LYS A 95 0.24 -10.56 -7.19
C LYS A 95 -0.35 -10.88 -5.84
N LEU A 96 0.46 -10.98 -4.79
CA LEU A 96 -0.01 -11.22 -3.42
C LEU A 96 -0.77 -10.01 -2.88
N GLU A 97 -0.24 -8.81 -3.07
CA GLU A 97 -0.87 -7.57 -2.63
C GLU A 97 -2.22 -7.32 -3.33
N VAL A 98 -2.25 -7.35 -4.67
CA VAL A 98 -3.50 -7.18 -5.42
C VAL A 98 -4.46 -8.36 -5.18
N GLY A 99 -3.93 -9.57 -4.98
CA GLY A 99 -4.72 -10.73 -4.57
C GLY A 99 -5.41 -10.51 -3.21
N TRP A 100 -4.70 -9.90 -2.26
CA TRP A 100 -5.27 -9.49 -0.97
C TRP A 100 -6.36 -8.43 -1.14
N TRP A 101 -6.14 -7.37 -1.94
CA TRP A 101 -7.18 -6.36 -2.20
C TRP A 101 -8.45 -6.96 -2.79
N LYS A 102 -8.29 -7.89 -3.75
CA LYS A 102 -9.41 -8.62 -4.34
C LYS A 102 -10.17 -9.46 -3.31
N LEU A 103 -9.44 -10.23 -2.48
CA LEU A 103 -10.04 -11.02 -1.41
C LEU A 103 -10.76 -10.14 -0.39
N HIS A 104 -10.14 -9.03 0.01
CA HIS A 104 -10.73 -8.05 0.93
C HIS A 104 -12.07 -7.52 0.40
N ASP A 105 -12.11 -7.08 -0.87
CA ASP A 105 -13.35 -6.63 -1.50
C ASP A 105 -14.44 -7.71 -1.55
N GLU A 106 -14.06 -8.97 -1.81
CA GLU A 106 -14.99 -10.10 -1.83
C GLU A 106 -15.55 -10.37 -0.43
N LEU A 107 -14.71 -10.31 0.61
CA LEU A 107 -15.12 -10.45 2.00
C LEU A 107 -16.03 -9.30 2.44
N GLU A 108 -15.70 -8.05 2.14
CA GLU A 108 -16.55 -6.90 2.48
C GLU A 108 -17.93 -6.97 1.83
N LYS A 109 -18.01 -7.37 0.56
CA LYS A 109 -19.31 -7.59 -0.13
C LYS A 109 -20.12 -8.71 0.50
N ASN A 110 -19.47 -9.82 0.85
CA ASN A 110 -20.15 -10.94 1.49
C ASN A 110 -20.60 -10.62 2.92
N LEU A 111 -19.80 -9.84 3.66
CA LEU A 111 -20.12 -9.39 5.01
C LEU A 111 -21.21 -8.31 5.02
N THR A 112 -21.26 -7.41 4.05
CA THR A 112 -22.38 -6.45 3.92
C THR A 112 -23.70 -7.14 3.58
N ASN A 113 -23.66 -8.28 2.87
CA ASN A 113 -24.83 -9.12 2.64
C ASN A 113 -25.26 -9.95 3.87
N LEU A 114 -24.35 -10.13 4.83
CA LEU A 114 -24.60 -10.76 6.13
C LEU A 114 -24.73 -9.66 7.19
N ASN A 115 -25.90 -9.04 7.32
CA ASN A 115 -26.26 -8.01 8.31
C ASN A 115 -25.56 -8.15 9.69
N TRP A 116 -24.31 -7.70 9.84
CA TRP A 116 -23.56 -7.73 11.09
C TRP A 116 -23.29 -6.30 11.54
N GLN A 117 -23.97 -5.95 12.62
CA GLN A 117 -23.74 -4.78 13.44
C GLN A 117 -22.37 -4.89 14.14
N MET A 118 -21.27 -4.60 13.46
CA MET A 118 -20.05 -4.18 14.16
C MET A 118 -19.39 -3.06 13.38
N ARG A 119 -19.77 -1.83 13.76
CA ARG A 119 -18.99 -0.63 13.46
C ARG A 119 -17.79 -0.63 14.39
N LEU A 120 -16.59 -0.67 13.83
CA LEU A 120 -15.39 -0.10 14.46
C LEU A 120 -15.30 1.37 14.08
#